data_AF-A0A5E4NFH9-F1
#
_entry.id   AF-A0A5E4NFH9-F1
#
_cell.length_a   1.000
_cell.length_b   1.000
_cell.length_c   1.000
_cell.angle_alpha   90.00
_cell.angle_beta   90.00
_cell.angle_gamma   90.00
#
_symmetry.space_group_name_H-M   'P 1'
#
loop_
_entity.id
_entity.type
_entity.pdbx_description
1 polymer ?
#
loop_
_entity_poly.entity_id
_entity_poly.type
_entity_poly.pdbx_seq_one_letter_code
_entity_poly.pdbx_strand_id
1 'polypeptide(L)'
;MVSCDQLPNSLQITNLNCQSTNHLDVLSEIKNTYESIFAWDIYEKVEKLRNSPTEILSKVTEKEGLIFENNNKFNFDSMYLCLIRCYETFLNGDFSQALSQINDLVQILKCTKMDTFFQPILNACFHVIYATKAYIMAFLNENTQQILKDIKPCLSFNSVEKAAVYAIKSKVFLEYPYKGNKIALRLAEFARDFNSTENHWIIIWLIAKGRQRRFDRDRTLPFRDELEAAKKLCSFEDNPEFLLSASNVFLEAGLDYNMAKQYFTRGFLGGSFSSSLQLLKVECLLDSDNNFSIVLYLDFLYELYTCPMRRLIIVNQILLYYTYIEANPKALINYLDIYLNQDIDYVQKKQQII
;
A
#
# COMPACT_ATOMS: atom_id res chain seq x y z
N MET A 1 26.83 -32.90 -2.23
CA MET A 1 25.47 -33.34 -1.86
C MET A 1 25.18 -32.86 -0.44
N VAL A 2 24.63 -31.65 -0.31
CA VAL A 2 24.13 -31.03 0.93
C VAL A 2 23.02 -30.07 0.45
N SER A 3 21.77 -30.51 0.58
CA SER A 3 20.71 -29.95 1.45
C SER A 3 19.95 -28.79 0.82
N CYS A 4 18.75 -29.08 0.32
CA CYS A 4 17.72 -28.10 -0.02
C CYS A 4 17.32 -27.34 1.25
N ASP A 5 17.71 -26.07 1.33
CA ASP A 5 17.26 -25.19 2.39
C ASP A 5 15.76 -24.86 2.21
N GLN A 6 15.07 -24.94 3.34
CA GLN A 6 13.67 -25.28 3.46
C GLN A 6 12.74 -24.10 3.11
N LEU A 7 11.84 -24.34 2.15
CA LEU A 7 10.61 -23.58 1.99
C LEU A 7 9.82 -23.53 3.33
N PRO A 8 9.03 -22.47 3.57
CA PRO A 8 8.22 -22.32 4.78
C PRO A 8 7.40 -23.57 5.17
N ASN A 9 7.53 -24.04 6.42
CA ASN A 9 6.77 -25.17 7.00
C ASN A 9 5.24 -25.18 6.81
N SER A 10 4.59 -24.07 6.39
CA SER A 10 3.16 -24.07 6.04
C SER A 10 2.87 -24.60 4.64
N LEU A 11 3.84 -24.56 3.72
CA LEU A 11 3.72 -25.12 2.36
C LEU A 11 4.17 -26.59 2.29
N GLN A 12 4.87 -27.10 3.31
CA GLN A 12 5.44 -28.46 3.27
C GLN A 12 4.44 -29.59 3.57
N ILE A 13 3.27 -29.32 4.15
CA ILE A 13 2.50 -30.42 4.78
C ILE A 13 1.37 -30.99 3.93
N THR A 14 0.93 -30.39 2.81
CA THR A 14 -0.19 -31.00 2.06
C THR A 14 -0.04 -31.24 0.56
N ASN A 15 0.83 -30.58 -0.22
CA ASN A 15 0.83 -30.81 -1.69
C ASN A 15 2.17 -30.80 -2.45
N LEU A 16 3.30 -30.43 -1.84
CA LEU A 16 4.61 -30.45 -2.54
C LEU A 16 5.20 -31.86 -2.68
N ASN A 17 4.74 -32.84 -1.89
CA ASN A 17 5.26 -34.23 -1.94
C ASN A 17 4.77 -35.03 -3.15
N CYS A 18 3.96 -34.45 -4.03
CA CYS A 18 3.41 -35.10 -5.24
C CYS A 18 3.91 -34.50 -6.56
N GLN A 19 4.79 -33.49 -6.55
CA GLN A 19 5.25 -32.82 -7.77
C GLN A 19 6.56 -33.47 -8.30
N SER A 20 6.66 -33.63 -9.63
CA SER A 20 7.84 -34.24 -10.27
C SER A 20 9.07 -33.32 -10.19
N THR A 21 10.28 -33.89 -10.23
CA THR A 21 11.55 -33.14 -10.13
C THR A 21 11.67 -32.02 -11.17
N ASN A 22 11.23 -32.29 -12.41
CA ASN A 22 11.24 -31.30 -13.50
C ASN A 22 10.35 -30.08 -13.24
N HIS A 23 9.31 -30.23 -12.42
CA HIS A 23 8.38 -29.15 -12.09
C HIS A 23 8.97 -28.18 -11.06
N LEU A 24 9.71 -28.71 -10.09
CA LEU A 24 10.43 -27.90 -9.11
C LEU A 24 11.56 -27.09 -9.77
N ASP A 25 12.18 -27.64 -10.82
CA ASP A 25 13.21 -26.94 -11.59
C ASP A 25 12.66 -25.69 -12.30
N VAL A 26 11.46 -25.77 -12.91
CA VAL A 26 10.81 -24.62 -13.56
C VAL A 26 10.45 -23.53 -12.54
N LEU A 27 9.90 -23.90 -11.39
CA LEU A 27 9.58 -22.94 -10.33
C LEU A 27 10.83 -22.24 -9.80
N SER A 28 11.92 -23.00 -9.62
CA SER A 28 13.23 -22.47 -9.21
C SER A 28 13.81 -21.54 -10.26
N GLU A 29 13.73 -21.90 -11.54
CA GLU A 29 14.18 -21.06 -12.66
C GLU A 29 13.42 -19.73 -12.68
N ILE A 30 12.09 -19.75 -12.56
CA ILE A 30 11.28 -18.53 -12.51
C ILE A 30 11.67 -17.67 -11.30
N LYS A 31 11.78 -18.29 -10.12
CA LYS A 31 12.13 -17.60 -8.87
C LYS A 31 13.51 -16.92 -8.94
N ASN A 32 14.48 -17.54 -9.61
CA ASN A 32 15.86 -17.05 -9.66
C ASN A 32 16.12 -16.08 -10.82
N THR A 33 15.33 -16.14 -11.89
CA THR A 33 15.59 -15.38 -13.13
C THR A 33 14.71 -14.13 -13.26
N TYR A 34 13.52 -14.14 -12.66
CA TYR A 34 12.54 -13.07 -12.81
C TYR A 34 12.22 -12.42 -11.46
N GLU A 35 11.97 -11.11 -11.50
CA GLU A 35 11.45 -10.36 -10.37
C GLU A 35 9.95 -10.62 -10.24
N SER A 36 9.56 -11.46 -9.29
CA SER A 36 8.17 -11.72 -8.93
C SER A 36 8.00 -11.61 -7.41
N ILE A 37 6.77 -11.48 -6.93
CA ILE A 37 6.54 -11.45 -5.47
C ILE A 37 7.02 -12.74 -4.77
N PHE A 38 7.03 -13.87 -5.49
CA PHE A 38 7.57 -15.15 -5.02
C PHE A 38 9.10 -15.20 -4.98
N ALA A 39 9.79 -14.39 -5.79
CA ALA A 39 11.25 -14.26 -5.82
C ALA A 39 11.82 -13.38 -4.70
N TRP A 40 10.96 -12.72 -3.91
CA TRP A 40 11.42 -11.72 -2.94
C TRP A 40 11.64 -12.28 -1.54
N ASP A 41 11.33 -13.55 -1.29
CA ASP A 41 11.52 -14.24 -0.02
C ASP A 41 10.96 -13.45 1.17
N ILE A 42 9.76 -12.91 1.02
CA ILE A 42 9.19 -11.93 1.96
C ILE A 42 9.21 -12.48 3.40
N TYR A 43 8.61 -13.66 3.61
CA TYR A 43 8.54 -14.28 4.94
C TYR A 43 9.88 -14.74 5.51
N GLU A 44 10.85 -15.06 4.65
CA GLU A 44 12.21 -15.39 5.09
C GLU A 44 12.92 -14.13 5.61
N LYS A 45 12.67 -12.97 4.98
CA LYS A 45 13.32 -11.70 5.30
C LYS A 45 12.64 -10.92 6.44
N VAL A 46 11.33 -11.04 6.61
CA VAL A 46 10.57 -10.22 7.59
C VAL A 46 10.29 -10.89 8.95
N GLU A 47 10.72 -12.16 9.13
CA GLU A 47 10.36 -13.05 10.24
C GLU A 47 8.85 -13.35 10.35
N LYS A 48 8.49 -14.64 10.27
CA LYS A 48 7.10 -15.16 10.24
C LYS A 48 6.19 -14.80 11.42
N LEU A 49 6.72 -14.25 12.51
CA LEU A 49 6.13 -14.43 13.84
C LEU A 49 5.23 -13.31 14.34
N ARG A 50 4.98 -12.23 13.57
CA ARG A 50 4.21 -11.09 14.10
C ARG A 50 2.77 -10.96 13.62
N ASN A 51 2.47 -11.34 12.38
CA ASN A 51 1.11 -11.22 11.84
C ASN A 51 0.68 -12.54 11.21
N SER A 52 -0.56 -12.96 11.46
CA SER A 52 -1.16 -14.04 10.68
C SER A 52 -1.35 -13.59 9.22
N PRO A 53 -1.21 -14.47 8.21
CA PRO A 53 -1.52 -14.14 6.80
C PRO A 53 -2.91 -13.49 6.63
N THR A 54 -3.86 -13.89 7.48
CA THR A 54 -5.21 -13.32 7.57
C THR A 54 -5.24 -11.85 7.98
N GLU A 55 -4.36 -11.40 8.88
CA GLU A 55 -4.26 -9.98 9.25
C GLU A 55 -3.72 -9.13 8.10
N ILE A 56 -2.72 -9.64 7.36
CA ILE A 56 -2.16 -8.94 6.20
C ILE A 56 -3.23 -8.80 5.12
N LEU A 57 -3.95 -9.87 4.80
CA LEU A 57 -5.07 -9.85 3.84
C LEU A 57 -6.17 -8.87 4.25
N SER A 58 -6.58 -8.87 5.52
CA SER A 58 -7.59 -7.93 6.03
C SER A 58 -7.15 -6.49 5.81
N LYS A 59 -5.92 -6.15 6.22
CA LYS A 59 -5.35 -4.80 6.09
C LYS A 59 -5.19 -4.37 4.64
N VAL A 60 -4.78 -5.27 3.75
CA VAL A 60 -4.62 -4.99 2.32
C VAL A 60 -5.98 -4.74 1.67
N THR A 61 -6.97 -5.58 1.97
CA THR A 61 -8.34 -5.45 1.44
C THR A 61 -8.99 -4.14 1.90
N GLU A 62 -8.81 -3.78 3.17
CA GLU A 62 -9.27 -2.49 3.70
C GLU A 62 -8.66 -1.33 2.93
N LYS A 63 -7.33 -1.34 2.74
CA LYS A 63 -6.63 -0.28 1.99
C LYS A 63 -7.08 -0.17 0.55
N GLU A 64 -7.32 -1.29 -0.13
CA GLU A 64 -7.85 -1.30 -1.49
C GLU A 64 -9.21 -0.58 -1.56
N GLY A 65 -10.09 -0.80 -0.57
CA GLY A 65 -11.38 -0.12 -0.48
C GLY A 65 -11.30 1.40 -0.22
N LEU A 66 -10.12 1.92 0.16
CA LEU A 66 -9.90 3.35 0.36
C LEU A 66 -9.34 4.06 -0.88
N ILE A 67 -8.80 3.29 -1.83
CA ILE A 67 -8.25 3.85 -3.07
C ILE A 67 -9.38 4.51 -3.84
N PHE A 68 -9.14 5.75 -4.27
CA PHE A 68 -10.10 6.48 -5.08
C PHE A 68 -10.20 5.85 -6.48
N GLU A 69 -11.42 5.49 -6.87
CA GLU A 69 -11.77 5.10 -8.23
C GLU A 69 -11.57 6.28 -9.18
N ASN A 70 -10.36 6.41 -9.74
CA ASN A 70 -10.17 7.21 -10.94
C ASN A 70 -10.34 6.27 -12.14
N ASN A 71 -11.60 6.07 -12.55
CA ASN A 71 -12.10 5.00 -13.42
C ASN A 71 -11.40 4.77 -14.76
N ASN A 72 -10.35 5.54 -15.10
CA ASN A 72 -9.62 5.42 -16.36
C ASN A 72 -8.08 5.49 -16.24
N LYS A 73 -7.51 5.59 -15.03
CA LYS A 73 -6.06 5.67 -14.83
C LYS A 73 -5.52 4.51 -14.00
N PHE A 74 -4.35 4.03 -14.39
CA PHE A 74 -3.69 2.96 -13.65
C PHE A 74 -3.26 3.51 -12.29
N ASN A 75 -3.40 2.71 -11.23
CA ASN A 75 -3.09 3.14 -9.88
C ASN A 75 -1.98 2.25 -9.31
N PHE A 76 -0.85 2.87 -8.95
CA PHE A 76 0.32 2.17 -8.42
C PHE A 76 0.00 1.49 -7.09
N ASP A 77 -0.82 2.15 -6.25
CA ASP A 77 -1.26 1.60 -4.98
C ASP A 77 -2.13 0.35 -5.15
N SER A 78 -3.09 0.39 -6.08
CA SER A 78 -3.91 -0.78 -6.40
C SER A 78 -3.06 -1.95 -6.90
N MET A 79 -2.01 -1.67 -7.68
CA MET A 79 -1.16 -2.72 -8.25
C MET A 79 -0.44 -3.53 -7.17
N TYR A 80 0.33 -2.90 -6.27
CA TYR A 80 1.09 -3.69 -5.29
C TYR A 80 0.20 -4.30 -4.20
N LEU A 81 -0.93 -3.66 -3.85
CA LEU A 81 -1.91 -4.27 -2.94
C LEU A 81 -2.50 -5.55 -3.53
N CYS A 82 -2.85 -5.52 -4.82
CA CYS A 82 -3.32 -6.70 -5.54
C CYS A 82 -2.24 -7.79 -5.60
N LEU A 83 -0.96 -7.43 -5.80
CA LEU A 83 0.16 -8.39 -5.73
C LEU A 83 0.25 -9.05 -4.35
N ILE A 84 0.17 -8.27 -3.25
CA ILE A 84 0.21 -8.83 -1.88
C ILE A 84 -0.99 -9.74 -1.67
N ARG A 85 -2.19 -9.31 -2.03
CA ARG A 85 -3.42 -10.12 -1.88
C ARG A 85 -3.27 -11.45 -2.62
N CYS A 86 -2.79 -11.42 -3.86
CA CYS A 86 -2.51 -12.61 -4.66
C CYS A 86 -1.52 -13.56 -3.97
N TYR A 87 -0.41 -13.01 -3.46
CA TYR A 87 0.60 -13.78 -2.75
C TYR A 87 0.06 -14.42 -1.46
N GLU A 88 -0.65 -13.67 -0.64
CA GLU A 88 -1.22 -14.21 0.61
C GLU A 88 -2.36 -15.20 0.35
N THR A 89 -3.21 -14.96 -0.66
CA THR A 89 -4.23 -15.92 -1.11
C THR A 89 -3.58 -17.22 -1.58
N PHE A 90 -2.48 -17.14 -2.35
CA PHE A 90 -1.70 -18.31 -2.77
C PHE A 90 -1.14 -19.08 -1.56
N LEU A 91 -0.56 -18.38 -0.59
CA LEU A 91 0.01 -19.02 0.60
C LEU A 91 -1.03 -19.67 1.50
N ASN A 92 -2.28 -19.19 1.46
CA ASN A 92 -3.41 -19.81 2.14
C ASN A 92 -3.97 -21.04 1.39
N GLY A 93 -3.42 -21.40 0.23
CA GLY A 93 -3.77 -22.59 -0.53
C GLY A 93 -4.89 -22.40 -1.56
N ASP A 94 -5.44 -21.19 -1.71
CA ASP A 94 -6.44 -20.88 -2.74
C ASP A 94 -5.78 -20.44 -4.05
N PHE A 95 -5.17 -21.39 -4.74
CA PHE A 95 -4.38 -21.14 -5.95
C PHE A 95 -5.23 -20.62 -7.12
N SER A 96 -6.47 -21.12 -7.24
CA SER A 96 -7.41 -20.71 -8.28
C SER A 96 -7.81 -19.24 -8.10
N GLN A 97 -8.11 -18.83 -6.85
CA GLN A 97 -8.41 -17.44 -6.56
C GLN A 97 -7.17 -16.55 -6.78
N ALA A 98 -5.98 -16.98 -6.36
CA ALA A 98 -4.74 -16.25 -6.61
C ALA A 98 -4.49 -16.04 -8.12
N LEU A 99 -4.72 -17.07 -8.94
CA LEU A 99 -4.62 -16.99 -10.40
C LEU A 99 -5.67 -16.05 -11.00
N SER A 100 -6.91 -16.07 -10.50
CA SER A 100 -7.95 -15.12 -10.92
C SER A 100 -7.53 -13.68 -10.62
N GLN A 101 -7.08 -13.40 -9.40
CA GLN A 101 -6.67 -12.06 -8.99
C GLN A 101 -5.52 -11.51 -9.85
N ILE A 102 -4.50 -12.32 -10.16
CA ILE A 102 -3.40 -11.86 -11.02
C ILE A 102 -3.84 -11.69 -12.48
N ASN A 103 -4.80 -12.49 -12.96
CA ASN A 103 -5.39 -12.31 -14.29
C ASN A 103 -6.17 -11.00 -14.39
N ASP A 104 -6.94 -10.64 -13.35
CA ASP A 104 -7.66 -9.36 -13.30
C ASP A 104 -6.67 -8.19 -13.34
N LEU A 105 -5.56 -8.28 -12.59
CA LEU A 105 -4.51 -7.27 -12.62
C LEU A 105 -3.85 -7.15 -14.00
N VAL A 106 -3.62 -8.27 -14.70
CA VAL A 106 -3.13 -8.26 -16.10
C VAL A 106 -4.12 -7.56 -17.03
N GLN A 107 -5.42 -7.79 -16.88
CA GLN A 107 -6.44 -7.13 -17.69
C GLN A 107 -6.47 -5.62 -17.42
N ILE A 108 -6.44 -5.22 -16.15
CA ILE A 108 -6.35 -3.80 -15.76
C ILE A 108 -5.11 -3.15 -16.40
N LEU A 109 -3.94 -3.78 -16.28
CA LEU A 109 -2.69 -3.25 -16.85
C LEU A 109 -2.76 -3.07 -18.37
N LYS A 110 -3.45 -3.96 -19.10
CA LYS A 110 -3.63 -3.87 -20.56
C LYS A 110 -4.65 -2.83 -21.00
N CYS A 111 -5.76 -2.72 -20.26
CA CYS A 111 -6.90 -1.94 -20.68
C CYS A 111 -6.86 -0.50 -20.16
N THR A 112 -6.01 -0.20 -19.17
CA THR A 112 -5.99 1.11 -18.54
C THR A 112 -5.06 2.08 -19.26
N LYS A 113 -5.49 3.33 -19.41
CA LYS A 113 -4.65 4.38 -19.98
C LYS A 113 -3.52 4.72 -19.02
N MET A 114 -2.29 4.50 -19.47
CA MET A 114 -1.09 4.90 -18.72
C MET A 114 -0.89 6.41 -18.83
N ASP A 115 -0.65 7.05 -17.70
CA ASP A 115 -0.27 8.46 -17.65
C ASP A 115 1.24 8.65 -17.86
N THR A 116 1.69 9.90 -17.74
CA THR A 116 3.10 10.28 -17.90
C THR A 116 4.04 9.64 -16.89
N PHE A 117 3.53 9.25 -15.70
CA PHE A 117 4.30 8.57 -14.69
C PHE A 117 4.41 7.06 -14.98
N PHE A 118 3.31 6.41 -15.38
CA PHE A 118 3.32 4.96 -15.61
C PHE A 118 4.01 4.53 -16.90
N GLN A 119 3.95 5.33 -17.96
CA GLN A 119 4.51 4.95 -19.26
C GLN A 119 5.99 4.54 -19.19
N PRO A 120 6.89 5.31 -18.54
CA PRO A 120 8.30 4.93 -18.42
C PRO A 120 8.57 3.65 -17.62
N ILE A 121 7.66 3.25 -16.73
CA ILE A 121 7.84 2.11 -15.82
C ILE A 121 7.02 0.87 -16.23
N LEU A 122 6.28 0.95 -17.34
CA LEU A 122 5.31 -0.05 -17.77
C LEU A 122 5.93 -1.45 -17.93
N ASN A 123 7.14 -1.55 -18.49
CA ASN A 123 7.85 -2.82 -18.65
C ASN A 123 8.20 -3.48 -17.31
N ALA A 124 8.54 -2.68 -16.29
CA ALA A 124 8.81 -3.20 -14.96
C ALA A 124 7.52 -3.75 -14.31
N CYS A 125 6.40 -3.03 -14.47
CA CYS A 125 5.08 -3.50 -14.01
C CYS A 125 4.68 -4.80 -14.72
N PHE A 126 4.79 -4.85 -16.05
CA PHE A 126 4.54 -6.04 -16.85
C PHE A 126 5.38 -7.22 -16.38
N HIS A 127 6.68 -7.01 -16.19
CA HIS A 127 7.57 -8.05 -15.71
C HIS A 127 7.13 -8.64 -14.38
N VAL A 128 6.91 -7.79 -13.36
CA VAL A 128 6.55 -8.27 -12.02
C VAL A 128 5.22 -9.03 -12.03
N ILE A 129 4.22 -8.50 -12.73
CA ILE A 129 2.87 -9.10 -12.79
C ILE A 129 2.90 -10.42 -13.56
N TYR A 130 3.53 -10.46 -14.74
CA TYR A 130 3.58 -11.67 -15.55
C TYR A 130 4.50 -12.74 -14.99
N ALA A 131 5.61 -12.37 -14.34
CA ALA A 131 6.46 -13.33 -13.64
C ALA A 131 5.72 -13.95 -12.44
N THR A 132 4.94 -13.14 -11.72
CA THR A 132 4.05 -13.61 -10.64
C THR A 132 2.99 -14.58 -11.19
N LYS A 133 2.34 -14.24 -12.30
CA LYS A 133 1.40 -15.13 -12.98
C LYS A 133 2.05 -16.42 -13.46
N ALA A 134 3.23 -16.33 -14.08
CA ALA A 134 3.97 -17.49 -14.56
C ALA A 134 4.32 -18.44 -13.41
N TYR A 135 4.71 -17.92 -12.25
CA TYR A 135 4.97 -18.75 -11.07
C TYR A 135 3.73 -19.54 -10.64
N ILE A 136 2.56 -18.89 -10.55
CA ILE A 136 1.30 -19.54 -10.15
C ILE A 136 0.87 -20.58 -11.19
N MET A 137 0.94 -20.24 -12.48
CA MET A 137 0.63 -21.17 -13.57
C MET A 137 1.57 -22.36 -13.58
N ALA A 138 2.88 -22.14 -13.42
CA ALA A 138 3.86 -23.22 -13.28
C ALA A 138 3.46 -24.12 -12.12
N PHE A 139 3.13 -23.56 -10.95
CA PHE A 139 2.73 -24.33 -9.77
C PHE A 139 1.48 -25.22 -10.02
N LEU A 140 0.57 -24.76 -10.88
CA LEU A 140 -0.64 -25.47 -11.31
C LEU A 140 -0.40 -26.45 -12.48
N ASN A 141 0.85 -26.69 -12.88
CA ASN A 141 1.25 -27.47 -14.06
C ASN A 141 0.71 -26.91 -15.39
N GLU A 142 0.42 -25.62 -15.47
CA GLU A 142 0.04 -24.95 -16.70
C GLU A 142 1.28 -24.51 -17.52
N ASN A 143 1.13 -24.38 -18.84
CA ASN A 143 2.22 -23.98 -19.71
C ASN A 143 2.57 -22.50 -19.54
N THR A 144 3.80 -22.21 -19.10
CA THR A 144 4.32 -20.85 -18.86
C THR A 144 5.21 -20.30 -19.97
N GLN A 145 5.60 -21.13 -20.95
CA GLN A 145 6.62 -20.75 -21.94
C GLN A 145 6.25 -19.53 -22.75
N GLN A 146 4.98 -19.40 -23.13
CA GLN A 146 4.52 -18.26 -23.92
C GLN A 146 4.61 -16.96 -23.10
N ILE A 147 4.17 -17.00 -21.85
CA ILE A 147 4.23 -15.83 -20.95
C ILE A 147 5.66 -15.40 -20.71
N LEU A 148 6.56 -16.34 -20.40
CA LEU A 148 7.95 -16.02 -20.08
C LEU A 148 8.71 -15.42 -21.27
N LYS A 149 8.38 -15.84 -22.51
CA LYS A 149 8.96 -15.25 -23.74
C LYS A 149 8.58 -13.79 -23.95
N ASP A 150 7.39 -13.40 -23.49
CA ASP A 150 6.85 -12.06 -23.66
C ASP A 150 7.32 -11.09 -22.54
N ILE A 151 8.03 -11.59 -21.52
CA ILE A 151 8.58 -10.78 -20.43
C ILE A 151 9.97 -10.26 -20.80
N LYS A 152 10.15 -8.94 -20.74
CA LYS A 152 11.47 -8.31 -20.84
C LYS A 152 12.38 -8.79 -19.68
N PRO A 153 13.58 -9.37 -19.94
CA PRO A 153 14.47 -9.83 -18.88
C PRO A 153 15.02 -8.70 -18.00
N CYS A 154 15.16 -8.93 -16.69
CA CYS A 154 15.66 -7.93 -15.72
C CYS A 154 17.02 -7.34 -16.09
N LEU A 155 17.92 -8.15 -16.65
CA LEU A 155 19.25 -7.72 -17.08
C LEU A 155 19.20 -6.64 -18.17
N SER A 156 18.12 -6.59 -18.94
CA SER A 156 17.90 -5.62 -20.01
C SER A 156 17.19 -4.34 -19.55
N PHE A 157 16.89 -4.22 -18.25
CA PHE A 157 16.21 -3.04 -17.72
C PHE A 157 17.11 -1.81 -17.72
N ASN A 158 16.55 -0.71 -18.20
CA ASN A 158 17.15 0.61 -18.04
C ASN A 158 17.06 1.06 -16.57
N SER A 159 17.65 2.21 -16.24
CA SER A 159 17.68 2.70 -14.86
C SER A 159 16.28 3.02 -14.31
N VAL A 160 15.37 3.54 -15.14
CA VAL A 160 13.98 3.85 -14.77
C VAL A 160 13.21 2.57 -14.41
N GLU A 161 13.33 1.53 -15.23
CA GLU A 161 12.69 0.23 -15.02
C GLU A 161 13.25 -0.48 -13.77
N LYS A 162 14.56 -0.40 -13.54
CA LYS A 162 15.19 -0.90 -12.30
C LYS A 162 14.66 -0.16 -11.06
N ALA A 163 14.59 1.17 -11.13
CA ALA A 163 14.04 1.98 -10.05
C ALA A 163 12.60 1.57 -9.73
N ALA A 164 11.78 1.33 -10.75
CA ALA A 164 10.40 0.88 -10.58
C ALA A 164 10.29 -0.47 -9.88
N VAL A 165 11.12 -1.47 -10.24
CA VAL A 165 11.13 -2.76 -9.53
C VAL A 165 11.46 -2.56 -8.04
N TYR A 166 12.48 -1.77 -7.72
CA TYR A 166 12.83 -1.48 -6.34
C TYR A 166 11.71 -0.75 -5.58
N ALA A 167 11.03 0.19 -6.23
CA ALA A 167 9.89 0.89 -5.66
C ALA A 167 8.70 -0.04 -5.38
N ILE A 168 8.36 -0.95 -6.31
CA ILE A 168 7.31 -1.95 -6.10
C ILE A 168 7.66 -2.83 -4.91
N LYS A 169 8.90 -3.34 -4.87
CA LYS A 169 9.40 -4.14 -3.74
C LYS A 169 9.29 -3.36 -2.43
N SER A 170 9.71 -2.09 -2.42
CA SER A 170 9.62 -1.23 -1.24
C SER A 170 8.19 -1.13 -0.71
N LYS A 171 7.22 -0.86 -1.58
CA LYS A 171 5.80 -0.79 -1.19
C LYS A 171 5.25 -2.11 -0.69
N VAL A 172 5.66 -3.24 -1.28
CA VAL A 172 5.30 -4.57 -0.78
C VAL A 172 5.88 -4.78 0.62
N PHE A 173 7.18 -4.61 0.82
CA PHE A 173 7.83 -4.81 2.13
C PHE A 173 7.31 -3.87 3.21
N LEU A 174 6.83 -2.67 2.87
CA LEU A 174 6.18 -1.77 3.83
C LEU A 174 4.92 -2.41 4.44
N GLU A 175 4.22 -3.29 3.74
CA GLU A 175 3.00 -3.87 4.29
C GLU A 175 3.23 -4.98 5.32
N TYR A 176 4.45 -5.50 5.37
CA TYR A 176 4.90 -6.50 6.33
C TYR A 176 5.42 -5.88 7.63
N PRO A 177 5.58 -6.69 8.70
CA PRO A 177 6.02 -6.20 10.01
C PRO A 177 7.36 -5.46 9.98
N TYR A 178 7.70 -4.82 11.10
CA TYR A 178 8.82 -3.89 11.27
C TYR A 178 10.13 -4.18 10.49
N LYS A 179 10.59 -5.43 10.38
CA LYS A 179 11.78 -5.76 9.56
C LYS A 179 11.60 -5.40 8.08
N GLY A 180 10.39 -5.52 7.56
CA GLY A 180 9.97 -5.05 6.26
C GLY A 180 10.20 -3.56 6.06
N ASN A 181 10.00 -2.71 7.07
CA ASN A 181 10.27 -1.26 6.97
C ASN A 181 11.75 -0.97 6.68
N LYS A 182 12.68 -1.69 7.31
CA LYS A 182 14.12 -1.52 7.08
C LYS A 182 14.51 -1.91 5.66
N ILE A 183 13.97 -3.04 5.18
CA ILE A 183 14.19 -3.51 3.81
C ILE A 183 13.59 -2.52 2.81
N ALA A 184 12.36 -2.08 3.06
CA ALA A 184 11.67 -1.12 2.22
C ALA A 184 12.40 0.21 2.10
N LEU A 185 12.98 0.74 3.19
CA LEU A 185 13.77 1.96 3.12
C LEU A 185 14.96 1.80 2.16
N ARG A 186 15.74 0.74 2.33
CA ARG A 186 16.89 0.46 1.45
C ARG A 186 16.47 0.32 -0.02
N LEU A 187 15.35 -0.34 -0.27
CA LEU A 187 14.79 -0.47 -1.62
C LEU A 187 14.33 0.88 -2.18
N ALA A 188 13.73 1.74 -1.35
CA ALA A 188 13.33 3.08 -1.76
C ALA A 188 14.53 3.98 -2.08
N GLU A 189 15.63 3.83 -1.33
CA GLU A 189 16.92 4.48 -1.62
C GLU A 189 17.45 4.02 -2.97
N PHE A 190 17.49 2.71 -3.24
CA PHE A 190 17.88 2.20 -4.55
C PHE A 190 17.00 2.75 -5.69
N ALA A 191 15.68 2.83 -5.49
CA ALA A 191 14.80 3.43 -6.50
C ALA A 191 15.22 4.88 -6.84
N ARG A 192 15.56 5.67 -5.82
CA ARG A 192 16.04 7.05 -6.00
C ARG A 192 17.44 7.12 -6.61
N ASP A 193 18.33 6.19 -6.28
CA ASP A 193 19.68 6.13 -6.85
C ASP A 193 19.64 5.83 -8.35
N PHE A 194 18.78 4.88 -8.76
CA PHE A 194 18.61 4.54 -10.17
C PHE A 194 17.83 5.61 -10.95
N ASN A 195 16.89 6.31 -10.31
CA ASN A 195 16.15 7.41 -10.92
C ASN A 195 15.82 8.50 -9.89
N SER A 196 16.67 9.52 -9.79
CA SER A 196 16.51 10.59 -8.80
C SER A 196 15.52 11.69 -9.22
N THR A 197 15.10 11.67 -10.49
CA THR A 197 14.18 12.65 -11.07
C THR A 197 12.72 12.37 -10.75
N GLU A 198 12.35 11.10 -10.57
CA GLU A 198 10.97 10.70 -10.32
C GLU A 198 10.55 10.99 -8.87
N ASN A 199 9.51 11.81 -8.71
CA ASN A 199 9.05 12.28 -7.41
C ASN A 199 8.24 11.22 -6.66
N HIS A 200 7.61 10.25 -7.34
CA HIS A 200 6.93 9.15 -6.65
C HIS A 200 7.90 8.32 -5.80
N TRP A 201 9.17 8.19 -6.20
CA TRP A 201 10.18 7.51 -5.38
C TRP A 201 10.48 8.27 -4.09
N ILE A 202 10.37 9.60 -4.10
CA ILE A 202 10.50 10.42 -2.89
C ILE A 202 9.38 10.11 -1.91
N ILE A 203 8.13 9.96 -2.38
CA ILE A 203 6.98 9.63 -1.53
C ILE A 203 7.20 8.28 -0.83
N ILE A 204 7.60 7.25 -1.58
CA ILE A 204 7.86 5.91 -1.04
C ILE A 204 8.97 5.97 0.01
N TRP A 205 10.05 6.69 -0.29
CA TRP A 205 11.17 6.89 0.62
C TRP A 205 10.78 7.63 1.90
N LEU A 206 10.01 8.72 1.80
CA LEU A 206 9.49 9.47 2.97
C LEU A 206 8.60 8.59 3.86
N ILE A 207 7.72 7.77 3.25
CA ILE A 207 6.90 6.81 4.00
C ILE A 207 7.79 5.81 4.74
N ALA A 208 8.81 5.25 4.08
CA ALA A 208 9.71 4.28 4.68
C ALA A 208 10.53 4.88 5.83
N LYS A 209 11.13 6.08 5.65
CA LYS A 209 11.85 6.79 6.72
C LYS A 209 10.93 7.11 7.89
N GLY A 210 9.73 7.63 7.62
CA GLY A 210 8.74 7.94 8.66
C GLY A 210 8.36 6.73 9.50
N ARG A 211 8.07 5.60 8.84
CA ARG A 211 7.80 4.35 9.57
C ARG A 211 9.01 3.89 10.37
N GLN A 212 10.22 3.95 9.81
CA GLN A 212 11.41 3.57 10.55
C GLN A 212 11.58 4.42 11.82
N ARG A 213 11.49 5.77 11.74
CA ARG A 213 11.60 6.65 12.91
C ARG A 213 10.58 6.32 14.00
N ARG A 214 9.33 6.01 13.61
CA ARG A 214 8.27 5.66 14.56
C ARG A 214 8.51 4.33 15.28
N PHE A 215 9.20 3.38 14.63
CA PHE A 215 9.43 2.04 15.18
C PHE A 215 10.84 1.84 15.81
N ASP A 216 11.89 2.52 15.35
CA ASP A 216 13.29 2.32 15.77
C ASP A 216 13.69 3.06 17.08
N ARG A 217 12.71 3.32 17.96
CA ARG A 217 12.86 3.73 19.39
C ARG A 217 13.21 5.16 19.78
N ASP A 218 13.36 6.12 18.86
CA ASP A 218 13.57 7.52 19.29
C ASP A 218 12.47 8.51 18.87
N ARG A 219 11.46 8.07 18.11
CA ARG A 219 10.38 8.94 17.57
C ARG A 219 10.92 10.29 17.09
N THR A 220 12.09 10.23 16.43
CA THR A 220 12.82 11.44 16.07
C THR A 220 12.00 12.26 15.09
N LEU A 221 12.21 13.56 15.15
CA LEU A 221 11.68 14.47 14.13
C LEU A 221 12.29 14.12 12.77
N PRO A 222 11.58 14.39 11.66
CA PRO A 222 12.13 14.26 10.32
C PRO A 222 13.47 15.00 10.17
N PHE A 223 14.42 14.37 9.49
CA PHE A 223 15.73 14.96 9.26
C PHE A 223 15.68 16.00 8.13
N ARG A 224 16.77 16.76 7.97
CA ARG A 224 16.90 17.82 6.97
C ARG A 224 16.62 17.35 5.54
N ASP A 225 17.11 16.16 5.18
CA ASP A 225 16.91 15.57 3.85
C ASP A 225 15.43 15.28 3.56
N GLU A 226 14.66 14.90 4.58
CA GLU A 226 13.22 14.68 4.48
C GLU A 226 12.45 15.99 4.33
N LEU A 227 12.85 17.03 5.05
CA LEU A 227 12.26 18.37 4.92
C LEU A 227 12.55 18.97 3.54
N GLU A 228 13.77 18.81 3.01
CA GLU A 228 14.13 19.25 1.66
C GLU A 228 13.35 18.47 0.58
N ALA A 229 13.19 17.17 0.76
CA ALA A 229 12.36 16.33 -0.09
C ALA A 229 10.88 16.74 -0.06
N ALA A 230 10.32 17.00 1.12
CA ALA A 230 8.94 17.49 1.27
C ALA A 230 8.73 18.84 0.58
N LYS A 231 9.67 19.78 0.75
CA LYS A 231 9.65 21.07 0.03
C LYS A 231 9.69 20.89 -1.49
N LYS A 232 10.49 19.94 -2.00
CA LYS A 232 10.49 19.59 -3.42
C LYS A 232 9.12 19.08 -3.89
N LEU A 233 8.45 18.24 -3.11
CA LEU A 233 7.10 17.76 -3.45
C LEU A 233 6.07 18.90 -3.48
N CYS A 234 6.20 19.88 -2.60
CA CYS A 234 5.32 21.05 -2.56
C CYS A 234 5.38 21.96 -3.79
N SER A 235 6.45 21.89 -4.61
CA SER A 235 6.51 22.67 -5.85
C SER A 235 5.56 22.15 -6.94
N PHE A 236 4.91 21.00 -6.71
CA PHE A 236 3.93 20.39 -7.61
C PHE A 236 2.52 20.60 -7.05
N GLU A 237 2.05 21.84 -7.11
CA GLU A 237 0.83 22.28 -6.40
C GLU A 237 -0.45 21.54 -6.84
N ASP A 238 -0.48 20.97 -8.04
CA ASP A 238 -1.64 20.29 -8.61
C ASP A 238 -1.68 18.77 -8.33
N ASN A 239 -0.75 18.23 -7.55
CA ASN A 239 -0.71 16.81 -7.22
C ASN A 239 -1.08 16.56 -5.74
N PRO A 240 -2.32 16.14 -5.44
CA PRO A 240 -2.78 15.91 -4.07
C PRO A 240 -1.99 14.85 -3.31
N GLU A 241 -1.44 13.85 -3.98
CA GLU A 241 -0.63 12.80 -3.35
C GLU A 241 0.71 13.37 -2.88
N PHE A 242 1.34 14.22 -3.69
CA PHE A 242 2.61 14.86 -3.37
C PHE A 242 2.43 15.83 -2.20
N LEU A 243 1.35 16.61 -2.23
CA LEU A 243 0.98 17.52 -1.15
C LEU A 243 0.66 16.77 0.14
N LEU A 244 -0.10 15.67 0.09
CA LEU A 244 -0.39 14.82 1.25
C LEU A 244 0.90 14.29 1.87
N SER A 245 1.81 13.76 1.05
CA SER A 245 3.09 13.21 1.51
C SER A 245 3.94 14.28 2.20
N ALA A 246 4.09 15.46 1.58
CA ALA A 246 4.85 16.57 2.15
C ALA A 246 4.24 17.09 3.45
N SER A 247 2.91 17.26 3.49
CA SER A 247 2.17 17.75 4.66
C SER A 247 2.38 16.85 5.88
N ASN A 248 2.39 15.53 5.69
CA ASN A 248 2.68 14.58 6.76
C ASN A 248 4.09 14.77 7.35
N VAL A 249 5.09 15.09 6.52
CA VAL A 249 6.44 15.37 7.01
C VAL A 249 6.47 16.65 7.84
N PHE A 250 5.83 17.73 7.39
CA PHE A 250 5.76 18.98 8.16
C PHE A 250 4.98 18.82 9.47
N LEU A 251 3.89 18.06 9.44
CA LEU A 251 3.12 17.70 10.63
C LEU A 251 3.98 16.93 11.64
N GLU A 252 4.73 15.92 11.19
CA GLU A 252 5.65 15.15 12.04
C GLU A 252 6.80 15.98 12.59
N ALA A 253 7.25 17.00 11.86
CA ALA A 253 8.29 17.89 12.35
C ALA A 253 7.81 18.80 13.48
N GLY A 254 6.49 19.06 13.61
CA GLY A 254 5.94 19.96 14.61
C GLY A 254 6.43 21.42 14.49
N LEU A 255 7.08 21.76 13.36
CA LEU A 255 7.71 23.06 13.14
C LEU A 255 6.79 24.03 12.40
N ASP A 256 5.85 23.54 11.60
CA ASP A 256 5.01 24.39 10.76
C ASP A 256 3.62 23.78 10.48
N TYR A 257 2.76 23.81 11.49
CA TYR A 257 1.37 23.36 11.36
C TYR A 257 0.58 24.22 10.37
N ASN A 258 0.95 25.49 10.18
CA ASN A 258 0.31 26.36 9.18
C ASN A 258 0.63 25.91 7.75
N MET A 259 1.88 25.54 7.49
CA MET A 259 2.29 24.96 6.20
C MET A 259 1.65 23.59 5.97
N ALA A 260 1.59 22.74 6.99
CA ALA A 260 0.86 21.47 6.90
C ALA A 260 -0.63 21.70 6.58
N LYS A 261 -1.29 22.65 7.28
CA LYS A 261 -2.68 23.04 7.02
C LYS A 261 -2.86 23.50 5.57
N GLN A 262 -2.04 24.43 5.10
CA GLN A 262 -2.12 24.96 3.74
C GLN A 262 -2.08 23.83 2.68
N TYR A 263 -1.16 22.89 2.83
CA TYR A 263 -0.99 21.80 1.86
C TYR A 263 -2.06 20.71 2.01
N PHE A 264 -2.51 20.37 3.22
CA PHE A 264 -3.68 19.50 3.39
C PHE A 264 -4.95 20.13 2.83
N THR A 265 -5.17 21.44 2.99
CA THR A 265 -6.30 22.15 2.38
C THR A 265 -6.25 22.05 0.85
N ARG A 266 -5.08 22.24 0.24
CA ARG A 266 -4.91 22.07 -1.22
C ARG A 266 -5.17 20.63 -1.67
N GLY A 267 -4.63 19.64 -0.95
CA GLY A 267 -4.89 18.22 -1.22
C GLY A 267 -6.38 17.88 -1.10
N PHE A 268 -7.06 18.43 -0.09
CA PHE A 268 -8.50 18.32 0.10
C PHE A 268 -9.27 18.93 -1.08
N LEU A 269 -8.94 20.14 -1.52
CA LEU A 269 -9.55 20.78 -2.69
C LEU A 269 -9.33 19.97 -3.98
N GLY A 270 -8.22 19.23 -4.06
CA GLY A 270 -7.96 18.25 -5.12
C GLY A 270 -8.68 16.90 -4.96
N GLY A 271 -9.60 16.77 -3.99
CA GLY A 271 -10.44 15.59 -3.77
C GLY A 271 -9.83 14.50 -2.87
N SER A 272 -8.68 14.74 -2.24
CA SER A 272 -8.00 13.73 -1.40
C SER A 272 -8.70 13.54 -0.06
N PHE A 273 -9.41 12.41 0.11
CA PHE A 273 -10.05 12.02 1.38
C PHE A 273 -9.06 11.96 2.55
N SER A 274 -7.87 11.40 2.32
CA SER A 274 -6.84 11.32 3.35
C SER A 274 -6.36 12.71 3.79
N SER A 275 -6.30 13.68 2.87
CA SER A 275 -5.92 15.05 3.21
C SER A 275 -6.98 15.70 4.09
N SER A 276 -8.27 15.49 3.80
CA SER A 276 -9.39 15.97 4.62
C SER A 276 -9.35 15.41 6.04
N LEU A 277 -9.09 14.10 6.19
CA LEU A 277 -8.95 13.49 7.51
C LEU A 277 -7.72 13.97 8.27
N GLN A 278 -6.59 14.22 7.61
CA GLN A 278 -5.42 14.80 8.29
C GLN A 278 -5.63 16.28 8.63
N LEU A 279 -6.39 17.02 7.81
CA LEU A 279 -6.70 18.43 8.08
C LEU A 279 -7.43 18.59 9.42
N LEU A 280 -8.34 17.68 9.77
CA LEU A 280 -8.96 17.61 11.10
C LEU A 280 -7.91 17.69 12.21
N LYS A 281 -6.85 16.86 12.15
CA LYS A 281 -5.79 16.84 13.18
C LYS A 281 -5.05 18.17 13.26
N VAL A 282 -4.76 18.78 12.11
CA VAL A 282 -4.03 20.05 12.07
C VAL A 282 -4.88 21.21 12.59
N GLU A 283 -6.17 21.23 12.23
CA GLU A 283 -7.12 22.22 12.76
C GLU A 283 -7.20 22.11 14.29
N CYS A 284 -7.34 20.91 14.85
CA CYS A 284 -7.32 20.71 16.30
C CYS A 284 -6.01 21.17 16.97
N LEU A 285 -4.85 20.99 16.30
CA LEU A 285 -3.56 21.41 16.85
C LEU A 285 -3.35 22.93 16.79
N LEU A 286 -3.98 23.61 15.83
CA LEU A 286 -3.90 25.06 15.66
C LEU A 286 -4.96 25.82 16.48
N ASP A 287 -6.01 25.13 16.89
CA ASP A 287 -7.12 25.71 17.65
C ASP A 287 -6.78 25.86 19.14
N SER A 288 -6.15 27.00 19.49
CA SER A 288 -5.79 27.32 20.87
C SER A 288 -6.99 27.53 21.80
N ASP A 289 -8.16 27.82 21.23
CA ASP A 289 -9.32 28.32 21.95
C ASP A 289 -10.47 27.29 22.01
N ASN A 290 -10.25 26.06 21.51
CA ASN A 290 -11.24 24.99 21.39
C ASN A 290 -12.52 25.42 20.62
N ASN A 291 -12.38 26.28 19.62
CA ASN A 291 -13.49 26.74 18.78
C ASN A 291 -13.78 25.81 17.59
N PHE A 292 -12.86 24.90 17.27
CA PHE A 292 -12.99 23.96 16.17
C PHE A 292 -13.88 22.79 16.56
N SER A 293 -15.10 22.79 16.03
CA SER A 293 -16.04 21.71 16.25
C SER A 293 -15.69 20.49 15.37
N ILE A 294 -15.03 19.51 15.97
CA ILE A 294 -14.69 18.21 15.35
C ILE A 294 -15.92 17.55 14.70
N VAL A 295 -17.05 17.47 15.41
CA VAL A 295 -18.26 16.80 14.93
C VAL A 295 -18.82 17.50 13.69
N LEU A 296 -19.01 18.83 13.74
CA LEU A 296 -19.46 19.60 12.57
C LEU A 296 -18.55 19.43 11.35
N TYR A 297 -17.22 19.36 11.54
CA TYR A 297 -16.30 19.10 10.44
C TYR A 297 -16.47 17.69 9.86
N LEU A 298 -16.61 16.67 10.72
CA LEU A 298 -16.82 15.29 10.29
C LEU A 298 -18.19 15.11 9.61
N ASP A 299 -19.25 15.74 10.09
CA ASP A 299 -20.56 15.75 9.42
C ASP A 299 -20.46 16.37 8.03
N PHE A 300 -19.74 17.49 7.89
CA PHE A 300 -19.48 18.09 6.58
C PHE A 300 -18.75 17.10 5.63
N LEU A 301 -17.74 16.37 6.13
CA LEU A 301 -17.08 15.33 5.32
C LEU A 301 -18.02 14.18 4.97
N TYR A 302 -18.91 13.78 5.88
CA TYR A 302 -19.88 12.70 5.65
C TYR A 302 -20.83 13.02 4.49
N GLU A 303 -21.31 14.26 4.44
CA GLU A 303 -22.14 14.74 3.35
C GLU A 303 -21.35 14.86 2.04
N LEU A 304 -20.09 15.31 2.12
CA LEU A 304 -19.24 15.49 0.94
C LEU A 304 -18.86 14.18 0.24
N TYR A 305 -18.54 13.13 1.01
CA TYR A 305 -18.09 11.84 0.45
C TYR A 305 -19.25 10.86 0.34
N THR A 306 -19.51 10.34 -0.86
CA THR A 306 -20.60 9.37 -1.11
C THR A 306 -20.18 7.91 -0.96
N CYS A 307 -18.87 7.62 -1.01
CA CYS A 307 -18.34 6.27 -0.84
C CYS A 307 -18.70 5.71 0.54
N PRO A 308 -19.39 4.56 0.63
CA PRO A 308 -19.79 3.97 1.91
C PRO A 308 -18.62 3.79 2.87
N MET A 309 -17.48 3.26 2.40
CA MET A 309 -16.33 2.98 3.26
C MET A 309 -15.75 4.26 3.89
N ARG A 310 -15.74 5.37 3.14
CA ARG A 310 -15.29 6.67 3.68
C ARG A 310 -16.26 7.22 4.71
N ARG A 311 -17.57 7.09 4.45
CA ARG A 311 -18.62 7.45 5.39
C ARG A 311 -18.53 6.64 6.68
N LEU A 312 -18.28 5.33 6.59
CA LEU A 312 -18.06 4.46 7.74
C LEU A 312 -16.88 4.94 8.60
N ILE A 313 -15.75 5.28 7.96
CA ILE A 313 -14.58 5.83 8.68
C ILE A 313 -14.94 7.13 9.39
N ILE A 314 -15.64 8.05 8.71
CA ILE A 314 -16.06 9.33 9.29
C ILE A 314 -16.96 9.11 10.51
N VAL A 315 -18.00 8.29 10.37
CA VAL A 315 -18.93 7.98 11.47
C VAL A 315 -18.20 7.33 12.63
N ASN A 316 -17.24 6.44 12.36
CA ASN A 316 -16.41 5.84 13.40
C ASN A 316 -15.59 6.88 14.17
N GLN A 317 -14.99 7.88 13.49
CA GLN A 317 -14.30 8.98 14.18
C GLN A 317 -15.25 9.77 15.10
N ILE A 318 -16.50 10.00 14.67
CA ILE A 318 -17.52 10.66 15.50
C ILE A 318 -17.88 9.80 16.72
N LEU A 319 -18.07 8.49 16.53
CA LEU A 319 -18.36 7.56 17.62
C LEU A 319 -17.22 7.52 18.66
N LEU A 320 -15.96 7.47 18.20
CA LEU A 320 -14.79 7.52 19.09
C LEU A 320 -14.75 8.83 19.87
N TYR A 321 -15.02 9.97 19.22
CA TYR A 321 -15.07 11.27 19.88
C TYR A 321 -16.13 11.30 20.99
N TYR A 322 -17.36 10.88 20.74
CA TYR A 322 -18.39 10.85 21.78
C TYR A 322 -18.15 9.82 22.87
N THR A 323 -17.48 8.71 22.55
CA THR A 323 -17.15 7.66 23.52
C THR A 323 -16.06 8.13 24.48
N TYR A 324 -15.01 8.79 23.99
CA TYR A 324 -13.81 9.06 24.76
C TYR A 324 -13.63 10.52 25.19
N ILE A 325 -14.27 11.48 24.51
CA ILE A 325 -14.04 12.92 24.73
C ILE A 325 -15.27 13.60 25.34
N GLU A 326 -16.43 13.59 24.66
CA GLU A 326 -17.58 14.43 25.06
C GLU A 326 -18.70 13.67 25.80
N ALA A 327 -18.57 12.36 26.00
CA ALA A 327 -19.49 11.52 26.79
C ALA A 327 -20.99 11.86 26.61
N ASN A 328 -21.46 11.93 25.37
CA ASN A 328 -22.85 12.29 25.02
C ASN A 328 -23.62 11.04 24.52
N PRO A 329 -24.35 10.31 25.39
CA PRO A 329 -24.97 9.04 25.01
C PRO A 329 -26.08 9.18 23.98
N LYS A 330 -26.79 10.32 23.95
CA LYS A 330 -27.85 10.56 22.97
C LYS A 330 -27.26 10.73 21.56
N ALA A 331 -26.21 11.54 21.44
CA ALA A 331 -25.51 11.70 20.17
C ALA A 331 -24.86 10.37 19.74
N LEU A 332 -24.23 9.66 20.69
CA LEU A 332 -23.62 8.35 20.44
C LEU A 332 -24.63 7.35 19.83
N ILE A 333 -25.83 7.24 20.40
CA ILE A 333 -26.89 6.35 19.88
C ILE A 333 -27.28 6.75 18.45
N ASN A 334 -27.48 8.05 18.18
CA ASN A 334 -27.84 8.51 16.84
C ASN A 334 -26.79 8.13 15.78
N TYR A 335 -25.50 8.33 16.08
CA TYR A 335 -24.43 7.95 15.15
C TYR A 335 -24.23 6.43 15.06
N LEU A 336 -24.55 5.68 16.11
CA LEU A 336 -24.54 4.22 16.07
C LEU A 336 -25.62 3.69 15.12
N ASP A 337 -26.80 4.30 15.09
CA ASP A 337 -27.83 3.96 14.11
C ASP A 337 -27.35 4.27 12.68
N ILE A 338 -26.72 5.43 12.46
CA ILE A 338 -26.13 5.77 11.15
C ILE A 338 -25.07 4.74 10.75
N TYR A 339 -24.24 4.30 11.70
CA TYR A 339 -23.20 3.30 11.50
C TYR A 339 -23.77 1.94 11.09
N LEU A 340 -24.77 1.45 11.83
CA LEU A 340 -25.42 0.17 11.57
C LEU A 340 -26.12 0.15 10.21
N ASN A 341 -26.67 1.29 9.79
CA ASN A 341 -27.38 1.45 8.53
C ASN A 341 -26.47 1.74 7.31
N GLN A 342 -25.14 1.81 7.46
CA GLN A 342 -24.25 1.91 6.29
C GLN A 342 -24.37 0.68 5.40
N ASP A 343 -24.36 0.85 4.08
CA ASP A 343 -24.42 -0.26 3.11
C ASP A 343 -23.05 -0.94 2.95
N ILE A 344 -22.60 -1.59 4.03
CA ILE A 344 -21.32 -2.29 4.16
C ILE A 344 -21.54 -3.57 4.96
N ASP A 345 -20.83 -4.63 4.56
CA ASP A 345 -20.88 -5.92 5.23
C ASP A 345 -20.52 -5.83 6.73
N TYR A 346 -21.19 -6.64 7.55
CA TYR A 346 -21.03 -6.64 8.99
C TYR A 346 -19.60 -6.99 9.44
N VAL A 347 -18.90 -7.87 8.72
CA VAL A 347 -17.51 -8.24 9.02
C VAL A 347 -16.58 -7.04 8.86
N GLN A 348 -16.76 -6.28 7.78
CA GLN A 348 -15.98 -5.07 7.50
C GLN A 348 -16.28 -3.96 8.53
N LYS A 349 -17.55 -3.78 8.92
CA LYS A 349 -17.92 -2.91 10.04
C LYS A 349 -17.22 -3.33 11.33
N LYS A 350 -17.25 -4.62 11.68
CA LYS A 350 -16.64 -5.08 12.94
C LYS A 350 -15.13 -4.83 12.99
N GLN A 351 -14.44 -4.93 11.85
CA GLN A 351 -13.00 -4.66 11.75
C GLN A 351 -12.62 -3.21 12.02
N GLN A 352 -13.55 -2.25 11.83
CA GLN A 352 -13.28 -0.82 12.05
C GLN A 352 -13.42 -0.40 13.52
N ILE A 353 -14.16 -1.17 14.33
CA ILE A 353 -14.44 -0.83 15.75
C ILE A 353 -13.32 -1.32 16.69
N ILE A 354 -12.51 -2.29 16.27
CA ILE A 354 -11.39 -2.88 17.02
C ILE A 354 -10.11 -2.13 16.68
#